data_AF-A0A017RRW3-F1
#
_entry.id   AF-A0A017RRW3-F1
#
_cell.length_a   1.000
_cell.length_b   1.000
_cell.length_c   1.000
_cell.angle_alpha   90.00
_cell.angle_beta   90.00
_cell.angle_gamma   90.00
#
_symmetry.space_group_name_H-M   'P 1'
#
loop_
_entity.id
_entity.type
_entity.pdbx_description
1 polymer ?
#
loop_
_entity_poly.entity_id
_entity_poly.type
_entity_poly.pdbx_seq_one_letter_code
_entity_poly.pdbx_strand_id
1 'polypeptide(L)'
;MTKIKRYCQWCDDEFYVYKSQIRNNGGKFCSKSCRMSYRNKIDNPAWQSEVRLKISVNHADVSGKNNPMYGKKGSLAPSYIDGRSFISGDVWRRIALANKLKDVKFVGKKKKVHVCTFIIKIRIEIITI
;
A
#
# COMPACT_ATOMS: atom_id res chain seq x y z
N MET A 1 -32.60 23.44 17.40
CA MET A 1 -31.67 23.64 16.26
C MET A 1 -32.49 23.69 14.97
N THR A 2 -32.58 24.84 14.30
CA THR A 2 -33.46 25.00 13.12
C THR A 2 -32.80 24.45 11.86
N LYS A 3 -33.59 23.73 11.06
CA LYS A 3 -33.18 23.26 9.73
C LYS A 3 -33.53 24.32 8.69
N ILE A 4 -32.69 24.46 7.67
CA ILE A 4 -32.84 25.37 6.54
C ILE A 4 -33.07 24.52 5.28
N LYS A 5 -34.04 24.93 4.45
CA LYS A 5 -34.31 24.33 3.14
C LYS A 5 -33.21 24.69 2.14
N ARG A 6 -32.69 23.71 1.39
CA ARG A 6 -31.72 23.86 0.29
C ARG A 6 -32.05 22.91 -0.87
N TYR A 7 -31.38 23.12 -1.99
CA TYR A 7 -31.45 22.28 -3.19
C TYR A 7 -30.11 21.60 -3.44
N CYS A 8 -30.14 20.33 -3.84
CA CYS A 8 -28.95 19.53 -4.08
C CYS A 8 -28.23 20.02 -5.34
N GLN A 9 -26.92 20.28 -5.27
CA GLN A 9 -26.14 20.74 -6.43
C GLN A 9 -25.94 19.69 -7.54
N TRP A 10 -26.39 18.44 -7.33
CA TRP A 10 -26.22 17.35 -8.30
C TRP A 10 -27.52 16.91 -8.97
N CYS A 11 -28.61 16.79 -8.19
CA CYS A 11 -29.90 16.29 -8.66
C CYS A 11 -31.04 17.29 -8.49
N ASP A 12 -30.76 18.49 -7.98
CA ASP A 12 -31.72 19.57 -7.74
C ASP A 12 -32.87 19.26 -6.76
N ASP A 13 -32.89 18.07 -6.14
CA ASP A 13 -33.86 17.71 -5.11
C ASP A 13 -33.79 18.65 -3.89
N GLU A 14 -34.96 18.94 -3.33
CA GLU A 14 -35.06 19.70 -2.09
C GLU A 14 -34.70 18.86 -0.85
N PHE A 15 -34.00 19.48 0.10
CA PHE A 15 -33.64 18.84 1.37
C PHE A 15 -33.38 19.86 2.48
N TYR A 16 -33.27 19.37 3.72
CA TYR A 16 -33.14 20.19 4.92
C TYR A 16 -31.81 19.94 5.63
N VAL A 17 -31.11 21.01 6.00
CA VAL A 17 -29.79 20.97 6.67
C VAL A 17 -29.74 21.88 7.88
N TYR A 18 -28.94 21.53 8.88
CA TYR A 18 -28.71 22.41 10.03
C TYR A 18 -27.81 23.59 9.66
N LYS A 19 -28.05 24.75 10.29
CA LYS A 19 -27.20 25.96 10.19
C LYS A 19 -25.71 25.66 10.41
N SER A 20 -25.39 24.78 11.37
CA SER A 20 -24.01 24.38 11.68
C SER A 20 -23.31 23.65 10.52
N GLN A 21 -24.05 22.84 9.75
CA GLN A 21 -23.51 22.15 8.58
C GLN A 21 -23.18 23.14 7.46
N ILE A 22 -24.05 24.12 7.22
CA ILE A 22 -23.82 25.18 6.22
C ILE A 22 -22.58 26.01 6.58
N ARG A 23 -22.41 26.37 7.87
CA ARG A 23 -21.23 27.10 8.35
C ARG A 23 -19.92 26.36 8.08
N ASN A 24 -19.95 25.02 8.10
CA ASN A 24 -18.80 24.18 7.78
C ASN A 24 -18.71 23.83 6.28
N ASN A 25 -19.33 24.64 5.41
CA ASN A 25 -19.37 24.43 3.96
C ASN A 25 -20.02 23.11 3.51
N GLY A 26 -20.82 22.50 4.40
CA GLY A 26 -21.64 21.32 4.14
C GLY A 26 -23.02 21.69 3.57
N GLY A 27 -23.91 20.70 3.51
CA GLY A 27 -25.30 20.94 3.07
C GLY A 27 -25.46 21.33 1.60
N LYS A 28 -24.53 20.88 0.74
CA LYS A 28 -24.57 21.07 -0.72
C LYS A 28 -25.31 19.96 -1.48
N PHE A 29 -25.37 18.78 -0.88
CA PHE A 29 -25.94 17.58 -1.50
C PHE A 29 -26.92 16.90 -0.56
N CYS A 30 -28.02 16.40 -1.11
CA CYS A 30 -29.06 15.68 -0.37
C CYS A 30 -28.57 14.34 0.19
N SER A 31 -27.52 13.76 -0.39
CA SER A 31 -27.01 12.43 -0.03
C SER A 31 -25.50 12.29 -0.25
N LYS A 32 -24.91 11.24 0.33
CA LYS A 32 -23.51 10.88 0.07
C LYS A 32 -23.30 10.49 -1.39
N SER A 33 -24.25 9.78 -2.00
CA SER A 33 -24.17 9.37 -3.41
C SER A 33 -24.09 10.59 -4.33
N CYS A 34 -24.97 11.58 -4.15
CA CYS A 34 -24.93 12.83 -4.93
C CYS A 34 -23.59 13.57 -4.81
N ARG A 35 -23.06 13.67 -3.59
CA ARG A 35 -21.72 14.25 -3.37
C ARG A 35 -20.64 13.50 -4.14
N MET A 36 -20.67 12.17 -4.07
CA MET A 36 -19.67 11.33 -4.75
C MET A 36 -19.80 11.44 -6.28
N SER A 37 -21.02 11.43 -6.81
CA SER A 37 -21.29 11.60 -8.24
C SER A 37 -20.82 12.96 -8.75
N TYR A 38 -21.17 14.04 -8.05
CA TYR A 38 -20.71 15.39 -8.39
C TYR A 38 -19.18 15.47 -8.38
N ARG A 39 -18.54 15.03 -7.29
CA ARG A 39 -17.07 15.03 -7.17
C ARG A 39 -16.43 14.21 -8.28
N ASN A 40 -16.98 13.04 -8.56
CA ASN A 40 -16.41 12.15 -9.56
C ASN A 40 -16.63 12.66 -10.98
N LYS A 41 -17.70 13.41 -11.28
CA LYS A 41 -18.01 13.84 -12.65
C LYS A 41 -17.50 15.25 -12.96
N ILE A 42 -17.62 16.16 -12.00
CA ILE A 42 -17.32 17.59 -12.16
C ILE A 42 -15.97 17.94 -11.55
N ASP A 43 -15.73 17.58 -10.27
CA ASP A 43 -14.50 17.98 -9.58
C ASP A 43 -13.27 17.14 -9.97
N ASN A 44 -13.47 15.90 -10.45
CA ASN A 44 -12.38 14.98 -10.74
C ASN A 44 -11.74 15.30 -12.11
N PRO A 45 -10.52 15.86 -12.15
CA PRO A 45 -9.87 16.26 -13.39
C PRO A 45 -9.50 15.05 -14.26
N ALA A 46 -9.46 13.83 -13.72
CA ALA A 46 -9.10 12.63 -14.47
C ALA A 46 -10.09 12.29 -15.61
N TRP A 47 -11.30 12.85 -15.60
CA TRP A 47 -12.25 12.70 -16.71
C TRP A 47 -12.04 13.70 -17.83
N GLN A 48 -11.24 14.75 -17.62
CA GLN A 48 -10.86 15.65 -18.70
C GLN A 48 -9.96 14.87 -19.66
N SER A 49 -10.26 14.96 -20.96
CA SER A 49 -9.58 14.20 -22.01
C SER A 49 -8.07 14.40 -21.97
N GLU A 50 -7.62 15.64 -21.78
CA GLU A 50 -6.21 15.99 -21.67
C GLU A 50 -5.52 15.29 -20.49
N VAL A 51 -6.13 15.35 -19.30
CA VAL A 51 -5.58 14.73 -18.10
C VAL A 51 -5.53 13.20 -18.26
N ARG A 52 -6.61 12.62 -18.80
CA ARG A 52 -6.67 11.19 -19.12
C ARG A 52 -5.57 10.78 -20.09
N LEU A 53 -5.31 11.57 -21.12
CA LEU A 53 -4.23 11.33 -22.08
C LEU A 53 -2.86 11.43 -21.40
N LYS A 54 -2.62 12.48 -20.60
CA LYS A 54 -1.37 12.64 -19.83
C LYS A 54 -1.12 11.44 -18.92
N ILE A 55 -2.15 10.94 -18.22
CA ILE A 55 -2.04 9.74 -17.40
C ILE A 55 -1.70 8.53 -18.28
N SER A 56 -2.41 8.34 -19.39
CA SER A 56 -2.18 7.20 -20.30
C SER A 56 -0.76 7.17 -20.87
N VAL A 57 -0.21 8.33 -21.25
CA VAL A 57 1.12 8.45 -21.85
C VAL A 57 2.23 8.23 -20.81
N ASN A 58 2.00 8.65 -19.56
CA ASN A 58 3.03 8.59 -18.51
C ASN A 58 2.91 7.40 -17.54
N HIS A 59 1.82 6.63 -17.60
CA HIS A 59 1.63 5.49 -16.72
C HIS A 59 2.70 4.43 -16.99
N ALA A 60 3.49 4.08 -15.98
CA ALA A 60 4.51 3.05 -16.11
C ALA A 60 3.89 1.72 -16.54
N ASP A 61 4.53 1.02 -17.48
CA ASP A 61 4.10 -0.34 -17.83
C ASP A 61 4.47 -1.32 -16.72
N VAL A 62 3.45 -1.75 -15.98
CA VAL A 62 3.54 -2.77 -14.92
C VAL A 62 2.80 -4.04 -15.32
N SER A 63 2.64 -4.31 -16.62
CA SER A 63 1.99 -5.51 -17.13
C SER A 63 2.94 -6.72 -17.13
N GLY A 64 2.37 -7.93 -17.00
CA GLY A 64 3.12 -9.18 -17.08
C GLY A 64 4.37 -9.19 -16.21
N LYS A 65 5.53 -9.46 -16.83
CA LYS A 65 6.86 -9.52 -16.17
C LYS A 65 7.36 -8.17 -15.66
N ASN A 66 6.83 -7.05 -16.16
CA ASN A 66 7.21 -5.71 -15.73
C ASN A 66 6.54 -5.33 -14.39
N ASN A 67 5.53 -6.09 -13.95
CA ASN A 67 4.98 -5.95 -12.61
C ASN A 67 6.04 -6.31 -11.56
N PRO A 68 6.37 -5.43 -10.58
CA PRO A 68 7.30 -5.73 -9.49
C PRO A 68 6.93 -6.95 -8.65
N MET A 69 5.66 -7.37 -8.71
CA MET A 69 5.11 -8.56 -8.06
C MET A 69 5.05 -9.80 -8.96
N TYR A 70 5.45 -9.71 -10.24
CA TYR A 70 5.43 -10.86 -11.14
C TYR A 70 6.25 -12.02 -10.57
N GLY A 71 5.63 -13.21 -10.51
CA GLY A 71 6.24 -14.41 -9.96
C GLY A 71 6.44 -14.42 -8.44
N LYS A 72 6.14 -13.33 -7.72
CA LYS A 72 6.22 -13.27 -6.26
C LYS A 72 4.88 -13.67 -5.65
N LYS A 73 4.82 -14.85 -5.02
CA LYS A 73 3.64 -15.36 -4.29
C LYS A 73 4.05 -15.93 -2.94
N GLY A 74 3.10 -15.98 -2.00
CA GLY A 74 3.30 -16.57 -0.67
C GLY A 74 4.47 -15.90 0.05
N SER A 75 5.45 -16.70 0.49
CA SER A 75 6.63 -16.19 1.17
C SER A 75 7.40 -15.14 0.38
N LEU A 76 7.34 -15.18 -0.96
CA LEU A 76 8.02 -14.25 -1.85
C LEU A 76 7.37 -12.87 -1.96
N ALA A 77 6.13 -12.70 -1.46
CA ALA A 77 5.48 -11.39 -1.46
C ALA A 77 6.10 -10.44 -0.40
N PRO A 78 6.29 -9.14 -0.72
CA PRO A 78 6.87 -8.15 0.21
C PRO A 78 6.14 -8.04 1.55
N SER A 79 4.82 -8.24 1.53
CA SER A 79 3.95 -8.15 2.70
C SER A 79 3.76 -9.48 3.44
N TYR A 80 4.42 -10.56 3.02
CA TYR A 80 4.30 -11.83 3.72
C TYR A 80 5.01 -11.76 5.07
N ILE A 81 4.22 -11.93 6.14
CA ILE A 81 4.70 -12.02 7.51
C ILE A 81 4.76 -13.51 7.85
N ASP A 82 5.96 -14.04 8.04
CA ASP A 82 6.23 -15.47 8.22
C ASP A 82 6.01 -15.97 9.66
N GLY A 83 5.33 -15.16 10.48
CA GLY A 83 5.03 -15.42 11.89
C GLY A 83 6.26 -15.55 12.79
N ARG A 84 7.48 -15.28 12.28
CA ARG A 84 8.74 -15.55 12.97
C ARG A 84 9.56 -14.31 13.34
N SER A 85 9.17 -13.10 12.93
CA SER A 85 9.93 -11.88 13.27
C SER A 85 9.12 -10.58 13.27
N PHE A 86 9.62 -9.59 14.02
CA PHE A 86 9.16 -8.18 14.08
C PHE A 86 9.52 -7.37 12.82
N ILE A 87 10.12 -8.02 11.81
CA ILE A 87 10.69 -7.37 10.62
C ILE A 87 9.92 -7.86 9.39
N SER A 88 9.61 -6.96 8.45
CA SER A 88 8.92 -7.32 7.21
C SER A 88 9.73 -8.33 6.38
N GLY A 89 9.05 -9.29 5.74
CA GLY A 89 9.69 -10.41 5.04
C GLY A 89 10.68 -9.99 3.95
N ASP A 90 10.46 -8.85 3.30
CA ASP A 90 11.37 -8.29 2.30
C ASP A 90 12.68 -7.76 2.89
N VAL A 91 12.64 -7.16 4.09
CA VAL A 91 13.85 -6.71 4.80
C VAL A 91 14.65 -7.92 5.27
N TRP A 92 13.98 -8.94 5.82
CA TRP A 92 14.64 -10.19 6.19
C TRP A 92 15.30 -10.86 4.96
N ARG A 93 14.63 -10.89 3.80
CA ARG A 93 15.20 -11.43 2.56
C ARG A 93 16.43 -10.68 2.09
N ARG A 94 16.45 -9.34 2.16
CA ARG A 94 17.63 -8.53 1.84
C ARG A 94 18.80 -8.84 2.78
N ILE A 95 18.53 -8.92 4.10
CA ILE A 95 19.54 -9.28 5.10
C ILE A 95 20.07 -10.70 4.87
N ALA A 96 19.18 -11.67 4.60
CA ALA A 96 19.57 -13.06 4.35
C ALA A 96 20.40 -13.23 3.08
N LEU A 97 20.10 -12.47 2.01
CA LEU A 97 20.90 -12.46 0.78
C LEU A 97 22.25 -11.76 0.98
N ALA A 98 22.28 -10.65 1.73
CA ALA A 98 23.52 -9.95 2.07
C ALA A 98 24.46 -10.80 2.94
N ASN A 99 23.90 -11.63 3.82
CA ASN A 99 24.63 -12.56 4.68
C ASN A 99 24.76 -13.97 4.11
N LYS A 100 24.30 -14.20 2.87
CA LYS A 100 24.52 -15.48 2.19
C LYS A 100 26.01 -15.58 1.92
N LEU A 101 26.71 -16.46 2.64
CA LEU A 101 28.12 -16.76 2.38
C LEU A 101 28.24 -17.01 0.87
N LYS A 102 28.97 -16.13 0.18
CA LYS A 102 29.31 -16.34 -1.22
C LYS A 102 30.10 -17.64 -1.22
N ASP A 103 29.61 -18.65 -1.93
CA ASP A 103 30.35 -19.88 -2.17
C ASP A 103 31.63 -19.50 -2.95
N VAL A 104 32.68 -19.15 -2.22
CA VAL A 104 34.01 -19.00 -2.79
C VAL A 104 34.42 -20.42 -3.17
N LYS A 105 34.55 -20.66 -4.47
CA LYS A 105 35.04 -21.92 -5.01
C LYS A 105 36.44 -22.18 -4.44
N PHE A 106 36.52 -23.05 -3.44
CA PHE A 106 37.78 -23.64 -3.02
C PHE A 106 37.76 -25.14 -3.31
N VAL A 107 38.73 -25.54 -4.12
CA VAL A 107 39.08 -26.93 -4.40
C VAL A 107 39.41 -27.60 -3.06
N GLY A 108 38.68 -28.66 -2.70
CA GLY A 108 39.04 -29.54 -1.59
C GLY A 108 38.07 -29.54 -0.40
N LYS A 109 37.39 -30.69 -0.24
CA LYS A 109 36.70 -31.21 0.96
C LYS A 109 35.60 -30.34 1.60
N LYS A 110 34.35 -30.80 1.38
CA LYS A 110 33.11 -30.28 1.96
C LYS A 110 33.15 -30.28 3.51
N LYS A 111 33.02 -29.10 4.12
CA LYS A 111 32.34 -28.93 5.42
C LYS A 111 31.18 -27.96 5.21
N LYS A 112 29.95 -28.48 5.17
CA LYS A 112 28.74 -27.66 5.29
C LYS A 112 28.61 -27.23 6.74
N VAL A 113 28.95 -25.99 7.06
CA VAL A 113 28.63 -25.43 8.38
C VAL A 113 27.21 -24.88 8.29
N HIS A 114 26.27 -25.55 8.94
CA HIS A 114 24.89 -25.09 9.05
C HIS A 114 24.85 -23.77 9.85
N VAL A 115 24.31 -22.71 9.26
CA VAL A 115 24.22 -21.35 9.86
C VAL A 115 23.29 -21.30 11.09
N CYS A 116 22.54 -22.37 11.36
CA CYS A 116 21.65 -22.47 12.52
C CYS A 116 22.41 -22.42 13.87
N THR A 117 23.68 -22.84 13.92
CA THR A 117 24.46 -22.86 15.16
C THR A 117 25.03 -21.51 15.58
N PHE A 118 25.14 -20.52 14.68
CA PHE A 118 25.75 -19.23 15.03
C PHE A 118 24.80 -18.30 15.80
N ILE A 119 23.50 -18.33 15.44
CA ILE A 119 22.47 -17.52 16.11
C ILE A 119 22.15 -18.07 17.52
N ILE A 120 22.21 -19.39 17.70
CA ILE A 120 22.02 -20.02 19.02
C ILE A 120 23.16 -19.64 19.97
N LYS A 121 24.38 -19.50 19.48
CA LYS A 121 25.56 -19.21 20.31
C LYS A 121 25.56 -17.79 20.88
N ILE A 122 25.18 -16.79 20.07
CA ILE A 122 25.01 -15.40 20.52
C ILE A 122 23.91 -15.27 21.59
N ARG A 123 22.84 -16.07 21.47
CA ARG A 123 21.73 -16.04 22.41
C ARG A 123 22.08 -16.64 23.79
N ILE A 124 23.05 -17.55 23.86
CA ILE A 124 23.51 -18.12 25.13
C ILE A 124 24.41 -17.13 25.88
N GLU A 125 25.34 -16.45 25.19
CA GLU A 125 26.27 -15.51 25.84
C GLU A 125 25.59 -14.26 26.41
N ILE A 126 24.49 -13.80 25.81
CA ILE A 126 23.72 -12.63 26.30
C ILE A 126 22.86 -12.97 27.52
N ILE A 127 22.53 -14.26 27.76
CA ILE A 127 21.68 -14.69 28.88
C ILE A 127 22.52 -15.06 30.12
N THR A 128 23.83 -15.25 29.98
CA THR A 128 24.76 -15.60 31.07
C THR A 128 25.64 -14.44 31.55
N ILE A 129 25.29 -13.19 31.25
CA ILE A 129 25.87 -11.97 31.85
C ILE A 129 24.78 -11.24 32.62
#